data_AF-A0A835YFA4-F1
#
_entry.id   AF-A0A835YFA4-F1
#
_cell.length_a   1.000
_cell.length_b   1.000
_cell.length_c   1.000
_cell.angle_alpha   90.00
_cell.angle_beta   90.00
_cell.angle_gamma   90.00
#
_symmetry.space_group_name_H-M   'P 1'
#
loop_
_entity.id
_entity.type
_entity.pdbx_description
1 polymer ?
#
loop_
_entity_poly.entity_id
_entity_poly.type
_entity_poly.pdbx_seq_one_letter_code
_entity_poly.pdbx_strand_id
1 'polypeptide(L)' 'MAGMGLSTSTARCYDWYMDYLKCMDESKQPMINLRREECTEWLEDYNECLHREKERTRRQVVERERQKLAGKGQ' A
#
# COMPACT_ATOMS: atom_id res chain seq x y z
N MET A 1 10.20 -9.20 -6.36
CA MET A 1 10.52 -10.25 -5.37
C MET A 1 10.07 -9.76 -4.00
N ALA A 2 8.91 -10.23 -3.53
CA ALA A 2 8.44 -9.98 -2.19
C ALA A 2 8.56 -11.30 -1.42
N GLY A 3 9.42 -11.34 -0.42
CA GLY A 3 9.57 -12.56 0.39
C GLY A 3 10.79 -12.61 1.30
N MET A 4 11.91 -11.98 0.93
CA MET A 4 13.11 -11.97 1.78
C MET A 4 13.81 -10.61 1.71
N GLY A 5 13.74 -9.85 2.80
CA GLY A 5 14.56 -8.65 2.99
C GLY A 5 15.98 -9.03 3.37
N LEU A 6 16.95 -8.19 3.00
CA LEU A 6 18.39 -8.30 3.31
C LEU A 6 18.74 -8.09 4.80
N SER A 7 17.77 -8.22 5.72
CA SER A 7 17.99 -8.18 7.16
C SER A 7 17.11 -9.24 7.82
N THR A 8 17.58 -9.83 8.91
CA THR A 8 16.92 -10.86 9.74
C THR A 8 15.59 -10.41 10.39
N SER A 9 15.02 -9.30 9.94
CA SER A 9 13.73 -8.76 10.37
C SER A 9 12.66 -9.09 9.34
N THR A 10 11.42 -9.29 9.80
CA THR A 10 10.23 -9.45 8.96
C THR A 10 10.20 -8.40 7.83
N ALA A 11 9.78 -8.79 6.63
CA ALA A 11 9.74 -7.87 5.49
C ALA A 11 8.86 -6.66 5.81
N ARG A 12 9.26 -5.45 5.37
CA ARG A 12 8.58 -4.17 5.71
C ARG A 12 7.07 -4.14 5.44
N CYS A 13 6.59 -4.94 4.48
CA CYS A 13 5.19 -5.00 4.08
C CYS A 13 4.50 -6.32 4.46
N TYR A 14 5.10 -7.10 5.36
CA TYR A 14 4.62 -8.42 5.73
C TYR A 14 3.23 -8.39 6.37
N ASP A 15 2.95 -7.42 7.25
CA ASP A 15 1.66 -7.35 7.95
C ASP A 15 0.50 -7.11 6.97
N TRP A 16 0.65 -6.18 6.02
CA TRP A 16 -0.33 -5.97 4.94
C TRP A 16 -0.53 -7.21 4.08
N TYR A 17 0.55 -7.95 3.79
CA TYR A 17 0.43 -9.21 3.06
C TYR A 17 -0.36 -10.26 3.85
N MET A 18 -0.11 -10.35 5.16
CA MET A 18 -0.85 -11.26 6.04
C MET A 18 -2.33 -10.89 6.12
N ASP A 19 -2.67 -9.60 6.16
CA ASP A 19 -4.06 -9.15 6.18
C ASP A 19 -4.78 -9.43 4.85
N TYR A 20 -4.10 -9.25 3.71
CA TYR A 20 -4.62 -9.69 2.42
C TYR A 20 -4.88 -11.21 2.38
N LEU A 21 -3.95 -12.02 2.89
CA LEU A 21 -4.14 -13.48 2.97
C LEU A 21 -5.30 -13.88 3.90
N LYS A 22 -5.45 -13.21 5.05
CA LYS A 22 -6.59 -13.43 5.97
C LYS A 22 -7.92 -13.05 5.33
N CYS A 23 -7.94 -12.06 4.44
CA CYS A 23 -9.13 -11.67 3.70
C CYS A 23 -9.46 -12.73 2.64
N MET A 24 -8.45 -13.19 1.90
CA MET A 24 -8.59 -14.16 0.81
C MET A 24 -8.90 -15.61 1.26
N ASP A 25 -9.03 -15.83 2.57
CA ASP A 25 -9.35 -17.15 3.16
C ASP A 25 -10.62 -17.74 2.54
N GLU A 26 -10.49 -18.95 2.00
CA GLU A 26 -11.56 -19.71 1.36
C GLU A 26 -12.71 -20.04 2.33
N SER A 27 -12.43 -20.09 3.63
CA SER A 27 -13.44 -20.37 4.66
C SER A 27 -14.54 -19.30 4.73
N LYS A 28 -14.26 -18.06 4.30
CA LYS A 28 -15.18 -16.92 4.41
C LYS A 28 -16.15 -16.82 3.24
N GLN A 29 -15.75 -17.27 2.05
CA GLN A 29 -16.50 -17.09 0.81
C GLN A 29 -15.92 -18.07 -0.22
N PRO A 30 -16.69 -18.97 -0.86
CA PRO A 30 -16.12 -20.02 -1.72
C PRO A 30 -15.69 -19.52 -3.12
N MET A 31 -16.34 -18.49 -3.65
CA MET A 31 -16.06 -17.98 -4.99
C MET A 31 -14.87 -17.01 -4.98
N ILE A 32 -13.80 -17.36 -5.72
CA ILE A 32 -12.55 -16.59 -5.76
C ILE A 32 -12.71 -15.18 -6.32
N ASN A 33 -13.61 -14.99 -7.29
CA ASN A 33 -13.82 -13.67 -7.92
C ASN A 33 -14.45 -12.68 -6.93
N LEU A 34 -15.46 -13.13 -6.17
CA LEU A 34 -16.10 -12.35 -5.11
C LEU A 34 -15.10 -12.01 -3.99
N ARG A 35 -14.26 -12.96 -3.57
CA ARG A 35 -13.18 -12.68 -2.59
C ARG A 35 -12.20 -11.64 -3.10
N ARG A 36 -11.79 -11.71 -4.36
CA ARG A 36 -10.86 -10.72 -4.93
C ARG A 36 -11.45 -9.31 -4.92
N GLU A 37 -12.72 -9.17 -5.29
CA GLU A 37 -13.43 -7.89 -5.27
C GLU A 37 -13.49 -7.32 -3.83
N GLU A 38 -13.91 -8.13 -2.86
CA GLU A 38 -13.97 -7.73 -1.43
C GLU A 38 -12.60 -7.42 -0.83
N CYS A 39 -11.57 -8.18 -1.20
CA CYS A 39 -10.21 -8.05 -0.67
C CYS A 39 -9.33 -7.08 -1.47
N THR A 40 -9.89 -6.35 -2.44
CA THR A 40 -9.13 -5.42 -3.28
C THR A 40 -8.49 -4.31 -2.46
N GLU A 41 -9.15 -3.80 -1.42
CA GLU A 41 -8.60 -2.77 -0.53
C GLU A 41 -7.28 -3.22 0.14
N TRP A 42 -7.26 -4.44 0.70
CA TRP A 42 -6.06 -5.02 1.31
C TRP A 42 -4.93 -5.23 0.29
N LEU A 43 -5.30 -5.62 -0.93
CA LEU A 43 -4.34 -5.76 -2.03
C LEU A 43 -3.76 -4.40 -2.43
N GLU A 44 -4.56 -3.35 -2.50
CA GLU A 44 -4.10 -2.00 -2.78
C GLU A 44 -3.13 -1.50 -1.71
N ASP A 45 -3.44 -1.73 -0.42
CA ASP A 45 -2.58 -1.30 0.68
C ASP A 45 -1.23 -2.03 0.67
N TYR A 46 -1.24 -3.33 0.40
CA TYR A 46 -0.01 -4.10 0.22
C TYR A 46 0.83 -3.56 -0.95
N ASN A 47 0.21 -3.27 -2.09
CA ASN A 47 0.89 -2.67 -3.25
C ASN A 47 1.41 -1.26 -2.95
N GLU A 48 0.64 -0.43 -2.27
CA GLU A 48 1.08 0.90 -1.88
C GLU A 48 2.25 0.84 -0.88
N CYS A 49 2.28 -0.14 0.02
CA CYS A 49 3.44 -0.35 0.89
C CYS A 49 4.71 -0.66 0.08
N LEU A 50 4.60 -1.49 -0.96
CA LEU A 50 5.71 -1.89 -1.82
C LEU A 50 6.21 -0.73 -2.71
N HIS A 51 5.30 0.04 -3.30
CA HIS A 51 5.62 1.01 -4.35
C HIS A 51 5.63 2.47 -3.90
N ARG A 52 4.92 2.79 -2.81
CA ARG A 52 4.79 4.15 -2.23
C ARG A 52 4.36 5.19 -3.26
N GLU A 53 3.45 4.83 -4.16
CA GLU A 53 3.02 5.69 -5.26
C GLU A 53 2.09 6.80 -4.77
N LYS A 54 1.08 6.45 -3.96
CA LYS A 54 0.16 7.40 -3.33
C LYS A 54 0.95 8.37 -2.44
N GLU A 55 1.90 7.86 -1.64
CA GLU A 55 2.75 8.70 -0.78
C GLU A 55 3.69 9.63 -1.58
N ARG A 56 4.30 9.14 -2.66
CA ARG A 56 5.15 9.97 -3.52
C ARG A 56 4.35 11.10 -4.15
N THR A 57 3.15 10.79 -4.66
CA THR A 57 2.24 11.77 -5.26
C THR A 57 1.83 12.82 -4.23
N ARG A 58 1.43 12.39 -3.02
CA ARG A 58 1.07 13.29 -1.92
C ARG A 58 2.20 14.25 -1.57
N ARG A 59 3.44 13.76 -1.47
CA ARG A 59 4.61 14.62 -1.21
C ARG A 59 4.84 15.65 -2.29
N GLN A 60 4.70 15.27 -3.56
CA GLN A 60 4.84 16.21 -4.68
C GLN A 60 3.79 17.31 -4.64
N VAL A 61 2.53 16.97 -4.33
CA VAL A 61 1.46 17.96 -4.19
C VAL A 61 1.76 18.93 -3.04
N VAL A 62 2.10 18.41 -1.86
CA VAL A 62 2.45 19.25 -0.69
C VAL A 62 3.62 20.16 -1.00
N GLU A 63 4.67 19.66 -1.65
CA GLU A 63 5.86 20.44 -1.98
C GLU A 63 5.57 21.53 -3.01
N ARG A 64 4.77 21.23 -4.04
CA ARG A 64 4.33 22.24 -5.01
C ARG A 64 3.54 23.37 -4.34
N GLU A 65 2.65 23.05 -3.41
CA GLU A 65 1.90 24.07 -2.67
C GLU A 65 2.81 24.89 -1.74
N ARG A 66 3.78 24.26 -1.07
CA ARG A 66 4.79 24.97 -0.27
C ARG A 66 5.60 25.96 -1.10
N GLN A 67 6.04 25.57 -2.30
CA GLN A 67 6.78 26.45 -3.20
C GLN A 67 5.95 27.66 -3.65
N LYS A 68 4.66 27.45 -3.98
CA LYS A 68 3.75 28.55 -4.30
C LYS A 68 3.56 29.53 -3.14
N LEU A 69 3.47 29.02 -1.90
CA LEU A 69 3.33 29.87 -0.72
C LEU A 69 4.63 30.64 -0.42
N ALA A 70 5.78 29.98 -0.56
CA ALA A 70 7.09 30.63 -0.38
C ALA A 70 7.33 31.74 -1.42
N GLY A 71 6.91 31.54 -2.67
CA GLY A 71 7.02 32.56 -3.73
C GLY A 71 6.00 33.70 -3.64
N LYS A 72 4.93 33.57 -2.84
CA LYS A 72 3.93 34.62 -2.58
C LYS A 72 4.28 35.52 -1.39
N GLY A 73 5.41 35.26 -0.71
CA GLY A 73 5.93 36.06 0.39
C GLY A 73 6.92 37.16 -0.02
N GLN A 74 7.02 37.48 -1.31
CA GLN A 74 7.80 38.61 -1.86
C GLN A 74 6.87 39.69 -2.43
#